data_AF-A0A1F2S101-F1
#
_entry.id   AF-A0A1F2S101-F1
#
_cell.length_a   1.000
_cell.length_b   1.000
_cell.length_c   1.000
_cell.angle_alpha   90.00
_cell.angle_beta   90.00
_cell.angle_gamma   90.00
#
_symmetry.space_group_name_H-M   'P 1'
#
loop_
_entity.id
_entity.type
_entity.pdbx_description
1 polymer ?
#
loop_
_entity_poly.entity_id
_entity_poly.type
_entity_poly.pdbx_seq_one_letter_code
_entity_poly.pdbx_strand_id
1 'polypeptide(L)' 'MARNARPTAAKREREKALSERRQQKAARRQDAKVRRATQERRPDGVDPDIAGIVPGPQPPADWQIEE' A
#
# COMPACT_ATOMS: atom_id res chain seq x y z
N MET A 1 -10.16 33.97 36.72
CA MET A 1 -9.34 32.78 36.41
C MET A 1 -10.21 31.79 35.64
N ALA A 2 -9.89 31.47 34.39
CA ALA A 2 -10.74 30.64 33.54
C ALA A 2 -10.59 29.15 33.91
N ARG A 3 -11.71 28.49 34.22
CA ARG A 3 -11.80 27.09 34.65
C ARG A 3 -11.82 26.16 33.44
N ASN A 4 -10.74 26.10 32.67
CA ASN A 4 -10.69 25.32 31.43
C ASN A 4 -10.09 23.93 31.68
N ALA A 5 -10.60 23.20 32.68
CA ALA A 5 -9.99 21.94 33.14
C ALA A 5 -10.35 20.73 32.26
N ARG A 6 -11.35 20.82 31.38
CA ARG A 6 -11.85 19.69 30.59
C ARG A 6 -11.83 19.99 29.09
N PRO A 7 -11.23 19.13 28.27
CA PRO A 7 -11.37 19.19 26.81
C PRO A 7 -12.85 19.22 26.42
N THR A 8 -13.19 20.00 25.39
CA THR A 8 -14.52 19.99 24.79
C THR A 8 -14.83 18.59 24.22
N ALA A 9 -16.12 18.24 24.09
CA ALA A 9 -16.54 16.95 23.53
C ALA A 9 -15.91 16.71 22.14
N ALA A 10 -15.92 17.73 21.28
CA ALA A 10 -15.30 17.70 19.96
C ALA A 10 -13.79 17.35 20.00
N LYS A 11 -13.04 17.84 21.00
CA LYS A 11 -11.63 17.49 21.17
C LYS A 11 -11.45 16.01 21.49
N ARG A 12 -12.30 15.46 22.37
CA ARG A 12 -12.25 14.02 22.73
C ARG A 12 -12.59 13.12 21.55
N GLU A 13 -13.59 13.49 20.76
CA GLU A 13 -13.96 12.74 19.54
C GLU A 13 -12.81 12.73 18.53
N ARG A 14 -12.17 13.89 18.30
CA ARG A 14 -11.02 14.00 17.40
C ARG A 14 -9.84 13.17 17.88
N GLU A 15 -9.54 13.19 19.18
CA GLU A 15 -8.48 12.37 19.78
C GLU A 15 -8.79 10.88 19.66
N LYS A 16 -10.04 10.47 19.91
CA LYS A 16 -10.49 9.09 19.73
C LYS A 16 -10.30 8.64 18.28
N ALA A 17 -10.76 9.42 17.30
CA ALA A 17 -10.63 9.10 15.88
C ALA A 17 -9.15 9.00 15.43
N LEU A 18 -8.29 9.89 15.95
CA LEU A 18 -6.84 9.83 15.69
C LEU A 18 -6.22 8.57 16.29
N SER A 19 -6.60 8.20 17.52
CA SER A 19 -6.13 6.99 18.19
C SER A 19 -6.53 5.73 17.42
N GLU A 20 -7.78 5.65 16.97
CA GLU A 20 -8.31 4.53 16.21
C GLU A 20 -7.61 4.40 14.84
N ARG A 21 -7.43 5.51 14.12
CA ARG A 21 -6.69 5.51 12.85
C ARG A 21 -5.24 5.05 13.02
N ARG A 22 -4.59 5.40 14.13
CA ARG A 22 -3.22 4.94 14.44
C ARG A 22 -3.20 3.43 14.71
N GLN A 23 -4.15 2.93 15.51
CA GLN A 23 -4.30 1.50 15.80
C GLN A 23 -4.56 0.69 14.51
N GLN A 24 -5.51 1.13 13.67
CA GLN A 24 -5.80 0.50 12.38
C GLN A 24 -4.57 0.48 11.46
N LYS A 25 -3.81 1.57 11.39
CA LYS A 25 -2.56 1.61 10.61
C LYS A 25 -1.51 0.65 11.18
N ALA A 26 -1.39 0.55 12.50
CA ALA A 26 -0.47 -0.37 13.14
C ALA A 26 -0.85 -1.83 12.83
N ALA A 27 -2.13 -2.19 12.96
CA ALA A 27 -2.64 -3.50 12.58
C ALA A 27 -2.34 -3.85 11.12
N ARG A 28 -2.67 -2.95 10.17
CA ARG A 28 -2.36 -3.14 8.75
C ARG A 28 -0.87 -3.35 8.47
N ARG A 29 0.01 -2.68 9.21
CA ARG A 29 1.47 -2.86 9.08
C ARG A 29 1.91 -4.24 9.58
N GLN A 30 1.35 -4.70 10.70
CA GLN A 30 1.64 -6.05 11.20
C GLN A 30 1.13 -7.12 10.22
N ASP A 31 -0.09 -6.98 9.72
CA ASP A 31 -0.65 -7.89 8.72
C ASP A 31 0.20 -7.93 7.45
N ALA A 32 0.64 -6.77 6.95
CA ALA A 32 1.53 -6.70 5.80
C ALA A 32 2.90 -7.36 6.07
N LYS A 33 3.45 -7.21 7.28
CA LYS A 33 4.71 -7.86 7.67
C LYS A 33 4.56 -9.38 7.71
N VAL A 34 3.46 -9.87 8.30
CA VAL A 34 3.15 -11.32 8.33
C VAL A 34 2.96 -11.84 6.91
N ARG A 35 2.13 -11.19 6.09
CA ARG A 35 1.92 -11.59 4.69
C ARG A 35 3.21 -11.67 3.90
N ARG A 36 4.10 -10.69 4.02
CA ARG A 36 5.42 -10.71 3.36
C ARG A 36 6.34 -11.82 3.86
N ALA A 37 6.24 -12.18 5.15
CA ALA A 37 7.04 -13.26 5.73
C ALA A 37 6.50 -14.65 5.37
N THR A 38 5.18 -14.78 5.19
CA THR A 38 4.51 -16.05 4.85
C THR A 38 4.41 -16.28 3.35
N GLN A 39 4.43 -15.23 2.52
CA GLN A 39 4.44 -15.39 1.08
C GLN A 39 5.71 -16.13 0.63
N GLU A 40 5.51 -17.12 -0.22
CA GLU A 40 6.60 -17.81 -0.90
C GLU A 40 7.45 -16.78 -1.65
N ARG A 41 8.77 -16.90 -1.50
CA ARG A 41 9.72 -16.04 -2.20
C ARG A 41 9.53 -16.28 -3.69
N ARG A 42 9.24 -15.22 -4.45
CA ARG A 42 9.17 -15.30 -5.92
C ARG A 42 10.45 -15.96 -6.46
N PRO A 43 10.35 -16.79 -7.53
CA PRO A 43 11.50 -17.44 -8.15
C PRO A 43 12.57 -16.41 -8.55
N ASP A 44 13.82 -16.86 -8.54
CA ASP A 44 15.03 -16.04 -8.49
C ASP A 44 15.05 -14.85 -9.44
N GLY A 45 14.94 -13.63 -8.87
CA GLY A 45 15.37 -12.38 -9.50
C GLY A 45 14.55 -11.86 -10.68
N VAL A 46 13.56 -12.60 -11.17
CA VAL A 46 12.73 -12.23 -12.32
C VAL A 46 11.31 -11.92 -11.84
N ASP A 47 10.87 -10.68 -12.07
CA ASP A 47 9.47 -10.31 -11.83
C ASP A 47 8.60 -10.90 -12.96
N PRO A 48 7.60 -11.75 -12.66
CA PRO A 48 6.70 -12.28 -13.69
C PRO A 48 6.03 -11.20 -14.53
N ASP A 49 5.78 -10.02 -13.95
CA ASP A 49 5.14 -8.91 -14.65
C ASP A 49 6.09 -8.22 -15.66
N ILE A 50 7.41 -8.37 -15.47
CA ILE A 50 8.45 -7.77 -16.32
C ILE A 50 9.13 -8.83 -17.20
N ALA A 51 8.99 -10.11 -16.86
CA ALA A 51 9.56 -11.23 -17.61
C ALA A 51 9.11 -11.17 -19.09
N GLY A 52 10.08 -11.11 -20.00
CA GLY A 52 9.81 -11.08 -21.45
C GLY A 52 9.50 -9.70 -22.03
N ILE A 53 9.44 -8.63 -21.21
CA ILE A 53 9.38 -7.27 -21.73
C ILE A 53 10.76 -6.85 -22.24
N VAL A 54 10.84 -6.56 -23.53
CA VAL A 54 12.06 -6.01 -24.15
C VAL A 54 11.97 -4.48 -24.12
N PRO A 55 12.94 -3.77 -23.52
CA PRO A 55 12.94 -2.30 -23.54
C PRO A 55 13.19 -1.78 -24.96
N GLY A 56 12.37 -0.84 -25.39
CA GLY A 56 12.49 -0.22 -26.72
C GLY A 56 11.12 0.03 -27.37
N PRO A 57 11.11 0.56 -28.60
CA PRO A 57 9.89 0.63 -29.38
C PRO A 57 9.38 -0.78 -29.67
N GLN A 58 8.08 -0.99 -29.48
CA GLN A 58 7.44 -2.26 -29.81
C GLN A 58 7.49 -2.45 -31.34
N PRO A 59 7.96 -3.61 -31.83
CA PRO A 59 7.94 -3.88 -33.27
C PRO A 59 6.49 -3.86 -33.77
N PRO A 60 6.26 -3.46 -35.03
CA PRO A 60 4.94 -3.58 -35.64
C PRO A 60 4.51 -5.04 -35.60
N ALA A 61 3.25 -5.27 -35.26
CA ALA A 61 2.69 -6.61 -35.23
C ALA A 61 2.55 -7.16 -36.66
N ASP A 62 2.53 -8.48 -36.81
CA ASP A 62 2.50 -9.13 -38.14
C ASP A 62 1.35 -8.60 -39.02
N TRP A 63 0.19 -8.33 -38.42
CA TRP A 63 -1.00 -7.77 -39.08
C TRP A 63 -0.83 -6.31 -39.57
N GLN A 64 0.21 -5.60 -39.15
CA GLN A 64 0.53 -4.24 -39.60
C GLN A 64 1.53 -4.24 -40.76
N ILE A 65 2.19 -5.36 -41.02
CA ILE A 65 3.23 -5.52 -42.05
C ILE A 65 2.61 -6.12 -43.32
N GLU A 66 1.54 -6.90 -43.19
CA GLU A 66 0.77 -7.42 -44.33
C GLU A 66 -0.18 -6.35 -44.92
N GLU A 67 0.38 -5.33 -45.57
CA GLU A 67 -0.30 -4.42 -46.51
C GLU A 67 0.64 -4.05 -47.66
#